data_AF-A0A915EHL1-F1
#
_entry.id   AF-A0A915EHL1-F1
#
_cell.length_a   1.000
_cell.length_b   1.000
_cell.length_c   1.000
_cell.angle_alpha   90.00
_cell.angle_beta   90.00
_cell.angle_gamma   90.00
#
_symmetry.space_group_name_H-M   'P 1'
#
loop_
_entity.id
_entity.type
_entity.pdbx_description
1 polymer ?
#
loop_
_entity_poly.entity_id
_entity_poly.type
_entity_poly.pdbx_seq_one_letter_code
_entity_poly.pdbx_strand_id
1 'polypeptide(L)'
;MSSYFAVVDGSMPGIYADPSYYGYYEEFNCYSDAFDYMCQYRHQVANFTEEYGDTEFRTRNGTATVYVHGVCSHNGYHDANAGYGIFWGYEHENNVAGPLLGYQTNNLAVLKAVLVAMLQALESGHTRLVLRTNSRYIYKHIKNDVYRWAQNNWRKTNGKPLKNVDMLQEYIHLANKFAKNCLNFVYTPLLACYGSRMASALAQDGKQMKRSY
;
A
#
# COMPACT_ATOMS: atom_id res chain seq x y z
N MET A 1 -14.52 18.98 -5.67
CA MET A 1 -14.52 17.52 -5.84
C MET A 1 -13.39 17.18 -6.78
N SER A 2 -12.64 16.11 -6.52
CA SER A 2 -11.60 15.65 -7.44
C SER A 2 -12.26 14.72 -8.44
N SER A 3 -12.32 15.12 -9.71
CA SER A 3 -12.83 14.29 -10.79
C SER A 3 -11.73 13.37 -11.32
N TYR A 4 -12.11 12.14 -11.64
CA TYR A 4 -11.25 11.14 -12.27
C TYR A 4 -11.87 10.75 -13.60
N PHE A 5 -11.04 10.59 -14.63
CA PHE A 5 -11.51 10.39 -15.99
C PHE A 5 -10.94 9.11 -16.56
N ALA A 6 -11.78 8.14 -16.87
CA ALA A 6 -11.39 6.85 -17.42
C ALA A 6 -11.49 6.85 -18.94
N VAL A 7 -10.36 6.68 -19.63
CA VAL A 7 -10.24 6.56 -21.08
C VAL A 7 -10.09 5.09 -21.42
N VAL A 8 -11.11 4.49 -22.03
CA VAL A 8 -11.08 3.08 -22.49
C VAL A 8 -10.67 3.00 -23.96
N ASP A 9 -11.22 3.89 -24.79
CA ASP A 9 -10.99 3.96 -26.24
C ASP A 9 -10.33 5.30 -26.59
N GLY A 10 -9.02 5.26 -26.84
CA GLY A 10 -8.19 6.44 -26.97
C GLY A 10 -6.74 6.12 -27.34
N SER A 11 -5.96 7.16 -27.64
CA SER A 11 -4.54 7.02 -28.00
C SER A 11 -3.70 6.54 -26.81
N MET A 12 -4.17 6.80 -25.58
CA MET A 12 -3.62 6.30 -24.33
C MET A 12 -4.77 5.95 -23.37
N PRO A 13 -5.18 4.68 -23.27
CA PRO A 13 -6.15 4.26 -22.27
C PRO A 13 -5.60 4.42 -20.85
N GLY A 14 -6.43 4.84 -19.90
CA GLY A 14 -6.00 5.07 -18.52
C GLY A 14 -6.97 5.90 -17.68
N ILE A 15 -6.60 6.16 -16.43
CA ILE A 15 -7.36 7.04 -15.53
C ILE A 15 -6.55 8.30 -15.28
N TYR A 16 -7.13 9.45 -15.60
CA TYR A 16 -6.48 10.75 -15.59
C TYR A 16 -7.20 11.73 -14.66
N ALA A 17 -6.48 12.74 -14.21
CA ALA A 17 -7.08 13.93 -13.60
C ALA A 17 -7.49 14.98 -14.66
N ASP A 18 -6.94 14.86 -15.87
CA ASP A 18 -7.30 15.66 -17.04
C ASP A 18 -7.12 14.78 -18.30
N PRO A 19 -8.20 14.34 -18.96
CA PRO A 19 -8.19 13.40 -20.06
C PRO A 19 -8.16 14.07 -21.44
N SER A 20 -8.14 15.42 -21.50
CA SER A 20 -8.52 16.20 -22.69
C SER A 20 -7.69 15.92 -23.96
N TYR A 21 -6.54 15.27 -23.83
CA TYR A 21 -5.66 14.89 -24.94
C TYR A 21 -5.68 13.40 -25.31
N TYR A 22 -6.43 12.56 -24.59
CA TYR A 22 -6.26 11.10 -24.63
C TYR A 22 -7.40 10.32 -25.30
N GLY A 23 -8.57 10.92 -25.51
CA GLY A 23 -9.69 10.28 -26.20
C GLY A 23 -11.05 10.53 -25.52
N TYR A 24 -12.00 9.63 -25.74
CA TYR A 24 -13.28 9.65 -25.03
C TYR A 24 -13.08 9.13 -23.61
N TYR A 25 -13.73 9.78 -22.65
CA TYR A 25 -13.61 9.47 -21.24
C TYR A 25 -14.96 9.48 -20.53
N GLU A 26 -15.05 8.67 -19.48
CA GLU A 26 -16.12 8.75 -18.49
C GLU A 26 -15.58 9.42 -17.23
N GLU A 27 -16.37 10.33 -16.63
CA GLU A 27 -16.02 11.06 -15.42
C GLU A 27 -16.58 10.38 -14.17
N PHE A 28 -15.76 10.30 -13.13
CA PHE A 28 -16.11 9.69 -11.85
C PHE A 28 -15.69 10.58 -10.69
N ASN A 29 -16.48 10.50 -9.62
CA ASN A 29 -16.21 11.25 -8.39
C ASN A 29 -15.08 10.64 -7.55
N CYS A 30 -14.72 9.38 -7.81
CA CYS A 30 -13.61 8.71 -7.15
C CYS A 30 -12.84 7.80 -8.09
N TYR A 31 -11.57 7.57 -7.76
CA TYR A 31 -10.67 6.72 -8.54
C TYR A 31 -11.14 5.27 -8.60
N SER A 32 -11.80 4.77 -7.53
CA SER A 32 -12.29 3.39 -7.46
C SER A 32 -13.35 3.15 -8.53
N ASP A 33 -14.35 4.03 -8.65
CA ASP A 33 -15.41 3.90 -9.66
C ASP A 33 -14.85 4.02 -11.08
N ALA A 34 -13.94 4.97 -11.31
CA ALA A 34 -13.24 5.11 -12.60
C ALA A 34 -12.48 3.84 -12.97
N PHE A 35 -11.92 3.17 -11.97
CA PHE A 35 -11.19 1.94 -12.16
C PHE A 35 -12.10 0.74 -12.40
N ASP A 36 -13.19 0.59 -11.64
CA ASP A 36 -14.17 -0.47 -11.87
C ASP A 36 -14.71 -0.39 -13.30
N TYR A 37 -14.93 0.83 -13.80
CA TYR A 37 -15.23 1.08 -15.20
C TYR A 37 -14.13 0.58 -16.14
N MET A 38 -12.86 0.97 -15.95
CA MET A 38 -11.74 0.45 -16.77
C MET A 38 -11.66 -1.08 -16.77
N CYS A 39 -11.97 -1.72 -15.64
CA CYS A 39 -11.97 -3.17 -15.47
C CYS A 39 -13.04 -3.89 -16.30
N GLN A 40 -14.23 -3.29 -16.46
CA GLN A 40 -15.29 -3.83 -17.33
C GLN A 40 -14.82 -3.97 -18.78
N TYR A 41 -13.89 -3.11 -19.22
CA TYR A 41 -13.36 -3.08 -20.57
C TYR A 41 -11.93 -3.61 -20.68
N ARG A 42 -11.46 -4.41 -19.71
CA ARG A 42 -10.08 -4.95 -19.65
C ARG A 42 -9.59 -5.64 -20.94
N HIS A 43 -10.50 -6.20 -21.74
CA HIS A 43 -10.18 -6.88 -23.00
C HIS A 43 -10.01 -5.92 -24.19
N GLN A 44 -10.44 -4.67 -24.05
CA GLN A 44 -10.43 -3.63 -25.10
C GLN A 44 -9.29 -2.62 -24.88
N VAL A 45 -8.75 -2.54 -23.66
CA VAL A 45 -7.63 -1.65 -23.32
C VAL A 45 -6.30 -2.24 -23.79
N ALA A 46 -5.66 -1.59 -24.77
CA ALA A 46 -4.32 -1.98 -25.23
C ALA A 46 -3.30 -1.92 -24.08
N ASN A 47 -2.42 -2.92 -23.98
CA ASN A 47 -1.42 -3.07 -22.90
C ASN A 47 -2.01 -3.13 -21.47
N PHE A 48 -3.30 -3.46 -21.31
CA PHE A 48 -3.93 -3.60 -19.99
C PHE A 48 -3.13 -4.51 -19.07
N THR A 49 -2.60 -5.62 -19.57
CA THR A 49 -1.81 -6.57 -18.78
C THR A 49 -0.41 -6.07 -18.41
N GLU A 50 0.17 -5.11 -19.13
CA GLU A 50 1.47 -4.51 -18.79
C GLU A 50 1.32 -3.35 -17.80
N GLU A 51 0.24 -2.58 -17.89
CA GLU A 51 -0.03 -1.42 -17.01
C GLU A 51 -0.89 -1.78 -15.76
N TYR A 52 -1.74 -2.80 -15.91
CA TYR A 52 -2.67 -3.33 -14.91
C TYR A 52 -2.45 -4.83 -14.65
N GLY A 53 -1.27 -5.37 -15.02
CA GLY A 53 -0.90 -6.78 -14.78
C GLY A 53 -0.90 -7.22 -13.33
N ASP A 54 -0.86 -6.28 -12.39
CA ASP A 54 -0.95 -6.56 -10.95
C ASP A 54 -2.40 -6.53 -10.44
N THR A 55 -3.38 -6.70 -11.34
CA THR A 55 -4.80 -6.76 -11.01
C THR A 55 -5.16 -7.99 -10.21
N GLU A 56 -4.54 -9.13 -10.47
CA GLU A 56 -4.87 -10.37 -9.75
C GLU A 56 -3.85 -10.67 -8.66
N PHE A 57 -4.28 -11.39 -7.63
CA PHE A 57 -3.35 -11.97 -6.68
C PHE A 57 -2.43 -12.97 -7.36
N ARG A 58 -1.13 -12.85 -7.12
CA ARG A 58 -0.12 -13.68 -7.78
C ARG A 58 0.87 -14.20 -6.77
N THR A 59 1.18 -15.49 -6.92
CA THR A 59 2.37 -16.10 -6.35
C THR A 59 3.34 -16.43 -7.47
N ARG A 60 4.63 -16.11 -7.29
CA ARG A 60 5.70 -16.52 -8.21
C ARG A 60 6.68 -17.39 -7.44
N ASN A 61 6.83 -18.65 -7.85
CA ASN A 61 7.66 -19.63 -7.15
C ASN A 61 7.32 -19.69 -5.63
N GLY A 62 6.02 -19.74 -5.31
CA GLY A 62 5.51 -19.74 -3.94
C GLY A 62 5.69 -18.41 -3.18
N THR A 63 6.13 -17.34 -3.84
CA THR A 63 6.31 -16.01 -3.24
C THR A 63 5.11 -15.14 -3.54
N ALA A 64 4.34 -14.79 -2.51
CA ALA A 64 3.20 -13.89 -2.62
C ALA A 64 3.66 -12.43 -2.76
N THR A 65 2.91 -11.61 -3.49
CA THR A 65 3.16 -10.18 -3.63
C THR A 65 1.97 -9.39 -3.08
N VAL A 66 2.25 -8.35 -2.30
CA VAL A 66 1.24 -7.47 -1.71
C VAL A 66 1.70 -6.01 -1.81
N TYR A 67 0.75 -5.11 -2.04
CA TYR A 67 0.96 -3.67 -2.08
C TYR A 67 0.46 -3.05 -0.79
N VAL A 68 1.29 -2.20 -0.18
CA VAL A 68 0.96 -1.54 1.08
C VAL A 68 1.20 -0.04 0.99
N HIS A 69 0.27 0.73 1.52
CA HIS A 69 0.32 2.18 1.53
C HIS A 69 -0.26 2.78 2.80
N GLY A 70 0.10 4.02 3.08
CA GLY A 70 -0.37 4.79 4.21
C GLY A 70 -0.44 6.26 3.83
N VAL A 71 -1.53 6.90 4.25
CA VAL A 71 -1.76 8.34 4.05
C VAL A 71 -1.96 9.00 5.40
N CYS A 72 -1.61 10.29 5.49
CA CYS A 72 -1.86 11.10 6.68
C CYS A 72 -2.10 12.54 6.27
N SER A 73 -3.29 13.06 6.54
CA SER A 73 -3.58 14.50 6.49
C SER A 73 -2.98 15.17 7.72
N HIS A 74 -2.55 16.43 7.58
CA HIS A 74 -1.92 17.24 8.65
C HIS A 74 -0.83 16.50 9.43
N ASN A 75 0.01 15.72 8.73
CA ASN A 75 1.05 14.91 9.35
C ASN A 75 2.00 15.75 10.22
N GLY A 76 2.15 15.38 11.49
CA GLY A 76 2.96 16.11 12.47
C GLY A 76 2.21 17.17 13.29
N TYR A 77 0.92 17.37 13.01
CA TYR A 77 0.05 18.29 13.75
C TYR A 77 -0.95 17.54 14.64
N HIS A 78 -1.61 18.27 15.55
CA HIS A 78 -2.52 17.71 16.55
C HIS A 78 -3.80 17.12 15.95
N ASP A 79 -4.23 17.64 14.79
CA ASP A 79 -5.40 17.21 14.02
C ASP A 79 -5.05 16.22 12.91
N ALA A 80 -3.86 15.59 13.01
CA ALA A 80 -3.42 14.58 12.06
C ALA A 80 -4.43 13.43 11.95
N ASN A 81 -4.70 13.01 10.71
CA ASN A 81 -5.58 11.88 10.42
C ASN A 81 -4.95 10.93 9.41
N ALA A 82 -4.68 9.70 9.83
CA ALA A 82 -4.03 8.70 9.02
C ALA A 82 -4.88 7.44 8.79
N GLY A 83 -4.69 6.85 7.61
CA GLY A 83 -5.30 5.60 7.18
C GLY A 83 -4.29 4.75 6.42
N TYR A 84 -4.49 3.44 6.44
CA TYR A 84 -3.62 2.46 5.82
C TYR A 84 -4.40 1.55 4.88
N GLY A 85 -3.72 1.07 3.84
CA GLY A 85 -4.32 0.28 2.77
C GLY A 85 -3.41 -0.88 2.37
N ILE A 86 -4.03 -2.03 2.14
CA ILE A 86 -3.38 -3.31 1.79
C ILE A 86 -4.12 -3.90 0.60
N PHE A 87 -3.39 -4.13 -0.48
CA PHE A 87 -3.95 -4.67 -1.71
C PHE A 87 -3.18 -5.92 -2.14
N TRP A 88 -3.89 -7.05 -2.18
CA TRP A 88 -3.40 -8.35 -2.61
C TRP A 88 -3.76 -8.66 -4.07
N GLY A 89 -4.88 -8.12 -4.55
CA GLY A 89 -5.44 -8.35 -5.87
C GLY A 89 -6.90 -7.90 -5.93
N TYR A 90 -7.46 -7.76 -7.12
CA TYR A 90 -8.84 -7.36 -7.38
C TYR A 90 -9.78 -8.35 -6.69
N GLU A 91 -10.75 -7.82 -5.96
CA GLU A 91 -11.72 -8.58 -5.15
C GLU A 91 -11.11 -9.59 -4.16
N HIS A 92 -9.81 -9.51 -3.89
CA HIS A 92 -9.16 -10.43 -2.97
C HIS A 92 -9.65 -10.17 -1.54
N GLU A 93 -10.08 -11.23 -0.83
CA GLU A 93 -10.69 -11.15 0.49
C GLU A 93 -9.80 -10.47 1.55
N ASN A 94 -8.47 -10.61 1.42
CA ASN A 94 -7.50 -9.98 2.32
C ASN A 94 -7.23 -8.50 2.03
N ASN A 95 -7.90 -7.87 1.05
CA ASN A 95 -7.78 -6.42 0.86
C ASN A 95 -8.35 -5.68 2.07
N VAL A 96 -7.60 -4.69 2.58
CA VAL A 96 -7.98 -3.96 3.79
C VAL A 96 -7.77 -2.47 3.60
N ALA A 97 -8.80 -1.71 3.97
CA ALA A 97 -8.74 -0.30 4.31
C ALA A 97 -8.97 -0.17 5.82
N GLY A 98 -8.13 0.59 6.51
CA GLY A 98 -8.29 0.77 7.97
C GLY A 98 -7.79 2.11 8.48
N PRO A 99 -8.41 2.66 9.54
CA PRO A 99 -7.90 3.85 10.19
C PRO A 99 -6.67 3.50 11.02
N LEU A 100 -5.66 4.38 11.03
CA LEU A 100 -4.57 4.23 11.99
C LEU A 100 -5.10 4.58 13.38
N LEU A 101 -4.88 3.69 14.35
CA LEU A 101 -5.19 3.96 15.75
C LEU A 101 -3.97 4.56 16.46
N GLY A 102 -4.20 5.37 17.49
CA GLY A 102 -3.13 5.99 18.28
C GLY A 102 -2.46 7.19 17.58
N TYR A 103 -1.13 7.22 17.57
CA TYR A 103 -0.35 8.37 17.05
C TYR A 103 -0.39 8.44 15.52
N GLN A 104 -0.79 9.60 14.99
CA GLN A 104 -1.17 9.75 13.59
C GLN A 104 0.01 10.26 12.75
N THR A 105 0.64 9.36 11.98
CA THR A 105 1.66 9.75 10.98
C THR A 105 1.59 8.88 9.74
N ASN A 106 2.08 9.40 8.63
CA ASN A 106 2.17 8.64 7.38
C ASN A 106 3.02 7.36 7.55
N ASN A 107 4.22 7.48 8.13
CA ASN A 107 5.13 6.33 8.30
C ASN A 107 4.52 5.22 9.16
N LEU A 108 3.75 5.57 10.21
CA LEU A 108 3.07 4.57 11.04
C LEU A 108 1.91 3.90 10.32
N ALA A 109 1.17 4.64 9.49
CA ALA A 109 0.13 4.03 8.67
C ALA A 109 0.72 3.00 7.71
N VAL A 110 1.83 3.33 7.02
CA VAL A 110 2.50 2.35 6.15
C VAL A 110 3.04 1.17 6.96
N LEU A 111 3.64 1.40 8.13
CA LEU A 111 4.14 0.31 8.99
C LEU A 111 2.98 -0.58 9.49
N LYS A 112 1.82 -0.01 9.81
CA LYS A 112 0.63 -0.80 10.17
C LYS A 112 0.17 -1.67 9.01
N ALA A 113 0.09 -1.14 7.79
CA ALA A 113 -0.22 -1.93 6.61
C ALA A 113 0.77 -3.08 6.40
N VAL A 114 2.07 -2.86 6.62
CA VAL A 114 3.09 -3.91 6.57
C VAL A 114 2.81 -5.02 7.57
N LEU A 115 2.55 -4.68 8.84
CA LEU A 115 2.30 -5.66 9.91
C LEU A 115 1.05 -6.51 9.61
N VAL A 116 -0.04 -5.86 9.22
CA VAL A 116 -1.29 -6.56 8.89
C VAL A 116 -1.10 -7.45 7.65
N ALA A 117 -0.43 -6.97 6.60
CA ALA A 117 -0.13 -7.79 5.43
C ALA A 117 0.78 -9.00 5.77
N MET A 118 1.74 -8.82 6.68
CA MET A 118 2.58 -9.92 7.15
C MET A 118 1.78 -10.97 7.94
N LEU A 119 0.83 -10.54 8.78
CA LEU A 119 -0.07 -11.45 9.50
C LEU A 119 -0.95 -12.24 8.53
N GLN A 120 -1.64 -11.55 7.61
CA GLN A 120 -2.49 -12.18 6.58
C GLN A 120 -1.71 -13.19 5.74
N ALA A 121 -0.46 -12.87 5.37
CA ALA A 121 0.41 -13.79 4.63
C ALA A 121 0.65 -15.09 5.41
N LEU A 122 1.05 -14.96 6.69
CA LEU A 122 1.37 -16.10 7.54
C LEU A 122 0.12 -16.96 7.82
N GLU A 123 -1.02 -16.34 8.07
CA GLU A 123 -2.31 -17.01 8.25
C GLU A 123 -2.76 -17.77 7.00
N SER A 124 -2.44 -17.24 5.81
CA SER A 124 -2.68 -17.89 4.51
C SER A 124 -1.59 -18.90 4.13
N GLY A 125 -0.63 -19.19 5.01
CA GLY A 125 0.46 -20.14 4.77
C GLY A 125 1.59 -19.62 3.87
N HIS A 126 1.61 -18.33 3.53
CA HIS A 126 2.66 -17.71 2.73
C HIS A 126 3.86 -17.31 3.60
N THR A 127 4.89 -18.15 3.60
CA THR A 127 6.18 -17.88 4.29
C THR A 127 7.19 -17.13 3.41
N ARG A 128 6.80 -16.76 2.19
CA ARG A 128 7.60 -16.01 1.22
C ARG A 128 6.78 -14.82 0.70
N LEU A 129 7.24 -13.60 0.97
CA LEU A 129 6.45 -12.39 0.75
C LEU A 129 7.28 -11.26 0.16
N VAL A 130 6.74 -10.62 -0.87
CA VAL A 130 7.21 -9.36 -1.43
C VAL A 130 6.23 -8.25 -1.06
N LEU A 131 6.67 -7.31 -0.23
CA LEU A 131 5.96 -6.10 0.15
C LEU A 131 6.36 -4.96 -0.78
N ARG A 132 5.39 -4.43 -1.53
CA ARG A 132 5.59 -3.30 -2.44
C ARG A 132 5.06 -2.03 -1.81
N THR A 133 5.90 -1.00 -1.75
CA THR A 133 5.53 0.29 -1.14
C THR A 133 6.23 1.45 -1.81
N ASN A 134 5.59 2.61 -1.84
CA ASN A 134 6.20 3.87 -2.27
C ASN A 134 6.88 4.63 -1.11
N SER A 135 6.81 4.12 0.12
CA SER A 135 7.50 4.75 1.25
C SER A 135 8.99 4.45 1.23
N ARG A 136 9.79 5.45 0.85
CA ARG A 136 11.25 5.37 0.93
C ARG A 136 11.73 5.09 2.36
N TYR A 137 11.02 5.61 3.37
CA TYR A 137 11.37 5.38 4.77
C TYR A 137 11.25 3.90 5.13
N ILE A 138 10.10 3.29 4.83
CA ILE A 138 9.87 1.87 5.12
C ILE A 138 10.83 0.99 4.33
N TYR A 139 10.93 1.23 3.02
CA TYR A 139 11.84 0.49 2.15
C TYR A 139 13.30 0.51 2.63
N LYS A 140 13.81 1.69 3.05
CA LYS A 140 15.22 1.83 3.47
C LYS A 140 15.48 1.30 4.88
N HIS A 141 14.58 1.57 5.82
CA HIS A 141 14.90 1.42 7.24
C HIS A 141 14.35 0.13 7.86
N ILE A 142 13.13 -0.29 7.49
CA ILE A 142 12.46 -1.38 8.20
C ILE A 142 13.16 -2.73 7.99
N LYS A 143 13.74 -2.98 6.81
CA LYS A 143 14.45 -4.24 6.54
C LYS A 143 15.71 -4.42 7.38
N ASN A 144 16.51 -3.37 7.55
CA ASN A 144 17.88 -3.48 8.08
C ASN A 144 18.09 -2.68 9.37
N ASP A 145 17.66 -1.42 9.40
CA ASP A 145 17.97 -0.52 10.52
C ASP A 145 17.22 -0.90 11.79
N VAL A 146 16.08 -1.59 11.66
CA VAL A 146 15.29 -2.04 12.82
C VAL A 146 16.08 -2.95 13.75
N TYR A 147 16.93 -3.84 13.21
CA TYR A 147 17.76 -4.73 14.01
C TYR A 147 18.89 -3.98 14.72
N ARG A 148 19.47 -2.98 14.05
CA ARG A 148 20.46 -2.08 14.66
C ARG A 148 19.83 -1.25 15.77
N TRP A 149 18.60 -0.75 15.58
CA TRP A 149 17.88 -0.02 16.61
C TRP A 149 17.54 -0.92 17.80
N ALA A 150 17.13 -2.17 17.57
CA ALA A 150 16.89 -3.14 18.63
C ALA A 150 18.16 -3.38 19.49
N GLN A 151 19.32 -3.52 18.83
CA GLN A 151 20.62 -3.67 19.52
C GLN A 151 21.04 -2.41 20.29
N ASN A 152 20.66 -1.22 19.82
CA ASN A 152 21.00 0.06 20.45
C ASN A 152 19.87 0.58 21.37
N ASN A 153 19.14 -0.31 22.05
CA ASN A 153 18.07 0.04 22.98
C ASN A 153 17.05 1.04 22.41
N TRP A 154 16.73 0.91 21.11
CA TRP A 154 15.79 1.75 20.38
C TRP A 154 16.13 3.24 20.42
N ARG A 155 17.39 3.58 20.14
CA ARG A 155 17.85 4.97 20.08
C ARG A 155 18.33 5.38 18.69
N LYS A 156 18.04 6.63 18.34
CA LYS A 156 18.58 7.31 17.15
C LYS A 156 20.07 7.59 17.34
N THR A 157 20.75 7.93 16.25
CA THR A 157 22.16 8.37 16.25
C THR A 157 22.40 9.60 17.13
N ASN A 158 21.39 10.47 17.26
CA ASN A 158 21.44 11.64 18.15
C ASN A 158 21.04 11.33 19.62
N GLY A 159 21.01 10.06 20.02
CA GLY A 159 20.72 9.60 21.38
C GLY A 159 19.23 9.62 21.78
N LYS A 160 18.36 10.27 21.00
CA LYS A 160 16.92 10.33 21.29
C LYS A 160 16.26 8.95 21.14
N PRO A 161 15.27 8.62 22.00
CA PRO A 161 14.51 7.38 21.83
C PRO A 161 13.75 7.37 20.51
N LEU A 162 13.64 6.19 19.90
CA LEU A 162 12.75 5.93 18.79
C LEU A 162 11.30 5.95 19.29
N LYS A 163 10.40 6.46 18.46
CA LYS A 163 8.96 6.38 18.73
C LYS A 163 8.41 5.09 18.14
N ASN A 164 7.31 4.57 18.71
CA ASN A 164 6.56 3.41 18.21
C ASN A 164 7.41 2.13 18.14
N VAL A 165 8.16 1.88 19.22
CA VAL A 165 9.04 0.72 19.37
C VAL A 165 8.24 -0.58 19.36
N ASP A 166 7.03 -0.56 19.89
CA ASP A 166 6.06 -1.65 19.90
C ASP A 166 5.81 -2.22 18.49
N MET A 167 5.47 -1.38 17.51
CA MET A 167 5.26 -1.82 16.13
C MET A 167 6.53 -2.38 15.48
N LEU A 168 7.70 -1.84 15.84
CA LEU A 168 8.98 -2.32 15.31
C LEU A 168 9.38 -3.66 15.93
N GLN A 169 9.07 -3.88 17.21
CA GLN A 169 9.23 -5.16 17.88
C GLN A 169 8.29 -6.21 17.27
N GLU A 170 7.04 -5.84 17.02
CA GLU A 170 6.07 -6.70 16.33
C GLU A 170 6.56 -7.07 14.92
N TYR A 171 7.11 -6.11 14.16
CA TYR A 171 7.72 -6.38 12.86
C TYR A 171 8.83 -7.43 12.97
N ILE A 172 9.77 -7.28 13.92
CA ILE A 172 10.85 -8.26 14.12
C ILE A 172 10.26 -9.64 14.46
N HIS A 173 9.26 -9.68 15.35
CA HIS A 173 8.60 -10.93 15.74
C HIS A 173 7.99 -11.66 14.53
N LEU A 174 7.25 -10.93 13.68
CA LEU A 174 6.66 -11.50 12.48
C LEU A 174 7.70 -11.86 11.43
N ALA A 175 8.73 -11.03 11.24
CA ALA A 175 9.79 -11.27 10.27
C ALA A 175 10.51 -12.61 10.51
N ASN A 176 10.68 -13.00 11.79
CA ASN A 176 11.27 -14.29 12.17
C ASN A 176 10.41 -15.52 11.83
N LYS A 177 9.13 -15.34 11.51
CA LYS A 177 8.23 -16.43 11.08
C LYS A 177 8.26 -16.68 9.57
N PHE A 178 8.80 -15.74 8.78
CA PHE A 178 9.01 -15.95 7.35
C PHE A 178 10.22 -16.85 7.10
N ALA A 179 10.20 -17.57 5.98
CA ALA A 179 11.36 -18.36 5.57
C ALA A 179 12.59 -17.45 5.41
N LYS A 180 13.77 -17.99 5.74
CA LYS A 180 15.03 -17.23 5.71
C LYS A 180 15.21 -16.53 4.35
N ASN A 181 15.50 -15.24 4.37
CA ASN A 181 15.65 -14.38 3.18
C ASN A 181 14.42 -14.30 2.25
N CYS A 182 13.23 -14.65 2.73
CA CYS A 182 12.01 -14.68 1.91
C CYS A 182 11.04 -13.53 2.19
N LEU A 183 11.36 -12.62 3.10
CA LEU A 183 10.65 -11.36 3.30
C LEU A 183 11.41 -10.22 2.61
N ASN A 184 10.84 -9.68 1.54
CA ASN A 184 11.50 -8.66 0.72
C ASN A 184 10.62 -7.42 0.55
N PHE A 185 11.28 -6.26 0.53
CA PHE A 185 10.65 -4.98 0.23
C PHE A 185 11.09 -4.50 -1.14
N VAL A 186 10.13 -4.05 -1.95
CA VAL A 186 10.39 -3.47 -3.28
C VAL A 186 9.81 -2.06 -3.30
N TYR A 187 10.67 -1.08 -3.51
CA TYR A 187 10.22 0.29 -3.74
C TYR A 187 9.42 0.35 -5.06
N THR A 188 8.18 0.81 -4.98
CA THR A 188 7.27 0.94 -6.12
C THR A 188 6.68 2.34 -6.10
N PRO A 189 6.98 3.22 -7.08
CA PRO A 189 6.39 4.56 -7.13
C PRO A 189 4.86 4.50 -7.13
N LEU A 190 4.21 5.54 -6.60
CA LEU A 190 2.76 5.53 -6.34
C LEU A 190 1.92 5.22 -7.60
N LEU A 191 2.29 5.82 -8.73
CA LEU A 191 1.58 5.69 -10.00
C LEU A 191 2.20 4.63 -10.92
N ALA A 192 3.18 3.85 -10.44
CA ALA A 192 3.93 2.94 -11.30
C ALA A 192 3.14 1.70 -11.74
N CYS A 193 2.12 1.29 -10.98
CA CYS A 193 1.34 0.11 -11.28
C CYS A 193 -0.05 0.21 -10.67
N TYR A 194 -0.92 -0.72 -11.06
CA TYR A 194 -2.27 -0.81 -10.50
C TYR A 194 -2.27 -1.08 -8.99
N GLY A 195 -1.54 -2.09 -8.50
CA GLY A 195 -1.55 -2.45 -7.08
C GLY A 195 -1.12 -1.32 -6.14
N SER A 196 -0.17 -0.46 -6.56
CA SER A 196 0.23 0.70 -5.75
C SER A 196 -0.85 1.78 -5.68
N ARG A 197 -1.62 1.97 -6.76
CA ARG A 197 -2.76 2.90 -6.78
C ARG A 197 -3.90 2.38 -5.90
N MET A 198 -4.20 1.09 -5.95
CA MET A 198 -5.25 0.49 -5.10
C MET A 198 -4.91 0.49 -3.62
N ALA A 199 -3.68 0.15 -3.25
CA ALA A 199 -3.26 0.28 -1.86
C ALA A 199 -3.40 1.73 -1.37
N SER A 200 -3.18 2.71 -2.25
CA SER A 200 -3.38 4.13 -1.93
C SER A 200 -4.84 4.53 -1.78
N ALA A 201 -5.71 4.06 -2.67
CA ALA A 201 -7.16 4.26 -2.56
C ALA A 201 -7.69 3.68 -1.24
N LEU A 202 -7.37 2.42 -0.92
CA LEU A 202 -7.74 1.78 0.35
C LEU A 202 -7.22 2.56 1.57
N ALA A 203 -6.03 3.15 1.49
CA ALA A 203 -5.51 3.97 2.59
C ALA A 203 -6.30 5.28 2.77
N GLN A 204 -6.75 5.91 1.67
CA GLN A 204 -7.63 7.09 1.72
C GLN A 204 -9.00 6.74 2.30
N ASP A 205 -9.56 5.58 1.96
CA ASP A 205 -10.82 5.10 2.54
C ASP A 205 -10.66 4.82 4.03
N GLY A 206 -9.57 4.13 4.42
CA GLY A 206 -9.24 3.87 5.81
C GLY A 206 -9.15 5.15 6.66
N LYS A 207 -8.67 6.25 6.08
CA LYS A 207 -8.60 7.56 6.75
C LYS A 207 -9.99 8.17 7.02
N GLN A 208 -10.99 7.81 6.22
CA GLN A 208 -12.38 8.28 6.36
C GLN A 208 -13.21 7.42 7.33
N MET A 209 -12.74 6.20 7.64
CA MET A 209 -13.41 5.31 8.57
C MET A 209 -13.42 5.85 10.01
N LYS A 210 -14.50 5.56 10.74
CA LYS A 210 -14.61 5.90 12.16
C LYS A 210 -13.58 5.11 12.97
N ARG A 211 -12.90 5.80 13.88
CA ARG A 211 -12.02 5.19 14.88
C ARG A 211 -12.88 4.75 16.06
N SER A 212 -13.10 3.45 16.21
CA SER A 212 -13.67 2.90 17.44
C SER A 212 -12.55 2.81 18.47
N TYR A 213 -12.70 3.50 19.60
CA TYR A 213 -11.78 3.44 20.74
C TYR A 213 -12.30 2.47 21.80
#